data_AF-A0A8B9AN20-F1
#
_entry.id   AF-A0A8B9AN20-F1
#
_cell.length_a   1.000
_cell.length_b   1.000
_cell.length_c   1.000
_cell.angle_alpha   90.00
_cell.angle_beta   90.00
_cell.angle_gamma   90.00
#
_symmetry.space_group_name_H-M   'P 1'
#
loop_
_entity.id
_entity.type
_entity.pdbx_description
1 polymer ?
#
loop_
_entity_poly.entity_id
_entity_poly.type
_entity_poly.pdbx_seq_one_letter_code
_entity_poly.pdbx_strand_id
1 'polypeptide(L)'
;MIDDEEPVLDKAIGTEIEWLPGKCLTQKLLKKKPKKGSKNAKPITKTEECESFFNFFSPPQVPDDDEDIDEDIAEQLQSQMEQDYDIGSTIRDKIIPHAVSWFTGEAVQEDDFEDLEEDDEDEDGEDDEEEEEEEGRTRKKVCV
;
A
#
# COMPACT_ATOMS: atom_id res chain seq x y z
N MET A 1 -37.49 15.91 -2.82
CA MET A 1 -36.63 17.05 -3.15
C MET A 1 -35.36 16.77 -2.39
N ILE A 2 -34.27 16.51 -3.10
CA ILE A 2 -32.94 16.48 -2.48
C ILE A 2 -32.63 17.94 -2.20
N ASP A 3 -32.44 18.30 -0.93
CA ASP A 3 -32.06 19.65 -0.54
C ASP A 3 -30.72 19.99 -1.23
N ASP A 4 -30.70 21.03 -2.06
CA ASP A 4 -29.56 21.54 -2.84
C ASP A 4 -28.36 22.04 -1.99
N GLU A 5 -28.26 21.66 -0.71
CA GLU A 5 -27.30 22.23 0.25
C GLU A 5 -26.15 21.27 0.64
N GLU A 6 -26.27 19.96 0.40
CA GLU A 6 -25.17 19.01 0.67
C GLU A 6 -24.26 18.82 -0.56
N PRO A 7 -22.95 19.06 -0.45
CA PRO A 7 -22.01 18.84 -1.54
C PRO A 7 -21.90 17.33 -1.83
N VAL A 8 -22.24 16.94 -3.05
CA VAL A 8 -22.11 15.56 -3.54
C VAL A 8 -20.73 15.37 -4.18
N LEU A 9 -20.11 14.21 -3.92
CA LEU A 9 -18.85 13.83 -4.58
C LEU A 9 -19.10 13.53 -6.06
N ASP A 10 -18.53 14.36 -6.93
CA ASP A 10 -18.57 14.18 -8.40
C ASP A 10 -17.44 13.24 -8.88
N LYS A 11 -16.20 13.54 -8.52
CA LYS A 11 -15.02 12.74 -8.87
C LYS A 11 -13.84 12.98 -7.93
N ALA A 12 -12.97 11.98 -7.83
CA ALA A 12 -11.68 12.08 -7.15
C ALA A 12 -10.54 12.05 -8.17
N ILE A 13 -9.61 13.01 -8.06
CA ILE A 13 -8.43 13.12 -8.92
C ILE A 13 -7.18 12.93 -8.07
N GLY A 14 -6.47 11.86 -8.37
CA GLY A 14 -5.21 11.51 -7.72
C GLY A 14 -4.00 12.28 -8.23
N THR A 15 -2.85 12.08 -7.58
CA THR A 15 -1.55 12.61 -8.02
C THR A 15 -0.57 11.46 -8.19
N GLU A 16 0.05 11.35 -9.36
CA GLU A 16 1.04 10.30 -9.62
C GLU A 16 2.27 10.46 -8.72
N ILE A 17 2.67 9.37 -8.06
CA ILE A 17 3.82 9.35 -7.16
C ILE A 17 5.05 8.87 -7.92
N GLU A 18 6.07 9.72 -7.98
CA GLU A 18 7.37 9.36 -8.55
C GLU A 18 8.20 8.53 -7.56
N TRP A 19 7.97 7.21 -7.56
CA TRP A 19 8.68 6.29 -6.68
C TRP A 19 10.16 6.12 -7.06
N LEU A 20 11.03 6.15 -6.04
CA LEU A 20 12.41 5.71 -6.20
C LEU A 20 12.49 4.19 -6.46
N PRO A 21 13.56 3.70 -7.12
CA PRO A 21 13.71 2.27 -7.41
C PRO A 21 13.57 1.40 -6.15
N GLY A 22 12.60 0.47 -6.18
CA GLY A 22 12.34 -0.46 -5.06
C GLY A 22 11.67 0.17 -3.84
N LYS A 23 11.13 1.40 -3.96
CA LYS A 23 10.42 2.09 -2.88
C LYS A 23 8.91 2.19 -3.09
N CYS A 24 8.37 1.63 -4.17
CA CYS A 24 6.94 1.58 -4.41
C CYS A 24 6.24 0.77 -3.31
N LEU A 25 5.36 1.41 -2.55
CA LEU A 25 4.62 0.80 -1.44
C LEU A 25 3.22 0.31 -1.85
N THR A 26 2.76 0.66 -3.05
CA THR A 26 1.48 0.20 -3.62
C THR A 26 1.62 -1.14 -4.33
N GLN A 27 2.85 -1.65 -4.47
CA GLN A 27 3.18 -2.84 -5.26
C GLN A 27 4.22 -3.74 -4.57
N LYS A 28 3.87 -5.01 -4.36
CA LYS A 28 4.78 -6.04 -3.82
C LYS A 28 5.47 -6.81 -4.95
N LEU A 29 6.80 -6.77 -4.98
CA LEU A 29 7.61 -7.50 -5.97
C LEU A 29 7.88 -8.94 -5.52
N LEU A 30 7.14 -9.89 -6.08
CA LEU A 30 7.38 -11.32 -5.88
C LEU A 30 8.45 -11.81 -6.89
N LYS A 31 9.66 -12.06 -6.38
CA LYS A 31 10.73 -12.68 -7.17
C LYS A 31 10.48 -14.18 -7.27
N LYS A 32 9.98 -14.66 -8.41
CA LYS A 32 9.89 -16.11 -8.66
C LYS A 32 11.28 -16.66 -9.02
N LYS A 33 11.73 -17.69 -8.29
CA LYS A 33 12.95 -18.43 -8.64
C LYS A 33 12.80 -19.01 -10.05
N PRO A 34 13.79 -18.85 -10.94
CA PRO A 34 13.71 -19.39 -12.29
C PRO A 34 13.61 -20.92 -12.24
N LYS A 35 12.80 -21.51 -13.14
CA LYS A 35 12.68 -22.98 -13.26
C LYS A 35 14.06 -23.60 -13.49
N LYS A 36 14.40 -24.59 -12.66
CA LYS A 36 15.65 -25.36 -12.71
C LYS A 36 15.75 -26.07 -14.07
N GLY A 37 16.45 -25.47 -15.03
CA GLY A 37 16.65 -26.03 -16.37
C GLY A 37 16.98 -25.02 -17.47
N SER A 38 16.61 -23.73 -17.34
CA SER A 38 16.91 -22.73 -18.37
C SER A 38 18.20 -21.98 -18.04
N LYS A 39 19.28 -22.28 -18.78
CA LYS A 39 20.62 -21.72 -18.59
C LYS A 39 20.75 -20.20 -18.89
N ASN A 40 19.65 -19.49 -19.19
CA ASN A 40 19.63 -18.05 -19.44
C ASN A 40 18.25 -17.40 -19.17
N ALA A 41 17.52 -17.85 -18.14
CA ALA A 41 16.24 -17.21 -17.80
C ALA A 41 16.45 -15.99 -16.87
N LYS A 42 16.13 -14.80 -17.37
CA LYS A 42 16.01 -13.58 -16.53
C LYS A 42 15.00 -13.84 -15.41
N PRO A 43 15.24 -13.36 -14.18
CA PRO A 43 14.25 -13.46 -13.11
C PRO A 43 12.95 -12.77 -13.54
N ILE A 44 11.82 -13.47 -13.42
CA ILE A 44 10.49 -12.91 -13.67
C ILE A 44 10.05 -12.27 -12.36
N THR A 45 10.05 -10.93 -12.32
CA THR A 45 9.39 -10.15 -11.27
C THR A 45 7.90 -10.12 -11.58
N LYS A 46 7.08 -10.72 -10.71
CA LYS A 46 5.64 -10.49 -10.73
C LYS A 46 5.35 -9.37 -9.73
N THR A 47 4.67 -8.33 -10.17
CA THR A 47 4.18 -7.26 -9.32
C THR A 47 2.76 -7.59 -8.91
N GLU A 48 2.44 -7.46 -7.64
CA GLU A 48 1.09 -7.64 -7.09
C GLU A 48 0.70 -6.37 -6.35
N GLU A 49 -0.52 -5.88 -6.58
CA GLU A 49 -1.05 -4.71 -5.88
C GLU A 49 -1.22 -5.06 -4.40
N CYS A 50 -0.81 -4.15 -3.54
CA CYS A 50 -0.96 -4.31 -2.11
C CYS A 50 -1.66 -3.09 -1.50
N GLU A 51 -2.34 -3.34 -0.40
CA GLU A 51 -2.99 -2.30 0.38
C GLU A 51 -1.93 -1.33 0.93
N SER A 52 -2.11 -0.05 0.63
CA SER A 52 -1.18 1.01 0.97
C SER A 52 -1.96 2.30 1.15
N PHE A 53 -1.59 3.11 2.14
CA PHE A 53 -2.13 4.48 2.27
C PHE A 53 -1.95 5.27 0.96
N PHE A 54 -0.88 5.01 0.21
CA PHE A 54 -0.60 5.70 -1.04
C PHE A 54 -1.54 5.36 -2.19
N ASN A 55 -2.39 4.33 -2.05
CA ASN A 55 -3.47 4.05 -3.00
C ASN A 55 -4.49 5.22 -3.04
N PHE A 56 -4.61 6.00 -1.96
CA PHE A 56 -5.41 7.22 -1.90
C PHE A 56 -5.06 8.26 -2.99
N PHE A 57 -3.80 8.27 -3.46
CA PHE A 57 -3.38 9.15 -4.57
C PHE A 57 -3.73 8.59 -5.96
N SER A 58 -4.36 7.42 -6.02
CA SER A 58 -4.83 6.75 -7.24
C SER A 58 -6.29 6.32 -7.02
N PRO A 59 -7.20 7.28 -6.86
CA PRO A 59 -8.58 7.02 -6.47
C PRO A 59 -9.32 6.22 -7.56
N PRO A 60 -10.32 5.41 -7.17
CA PRO A 60 -11.19 4.70 -8.11
C PRO A 60 -11.85 5.66 -9.10
N GLN A 61 -11.95 5.24 -10.36
CA GLN A 61 -12.56 6.02 -11.43
C GLN A 61 -13.89 5.39 -11.82
N VAL A 62 -14.91 6.24 -12.00
CA VAL A 62 -16.20 5.83 -12.57
C VAL A 62 -16.01 5.60 -14.07
N PRO A 63 -16.29 4.40 -14.60
CA PRO A 63 -16.26 4.19 -16.04
C PRO A 63 -17.34 5.04 -16.73
N ASP A 64 -17.03 5.62 -17.89
CA ASP A 64 -17.97 6.45 -18.66
C ASP A 64 -19.08 5.65 -19.37
N ASP A 65 -18.99 4.31 -19.38
CA ASP A 65 -19.87 3.41 -20.13
C ASP A 65 -20.59 2.45 -19.16
N ASP A 66 -21.87 2.71 -18.92
CA ASP A 66 -22.72 1.94 -17.98
C ASP A 66 -23.17 0.58 -18.55
N GLU A 67 -22.93 0.29 -19.84
CA GLU A 67 -23.58 -0.83 -20.54
C GLU A 67 -22.97 -2.22 -20.22
N ASP A 68 -21.82 -2.31 -19.54
CA ASP A 68 -21.11 -3.59 -19.29
C ASP A 68 -20.58 -3.77 -17.84
N ILE A 69 -20.99 -2.95 -16.87
CA ILE A 69 -20.55 -3.11 -15.47
C ILE A 69 -21.51 -4.05 -14.73
N ASP A 70 -20.99 -5.22 -14.30
CA ASP A 70 -21.73 -6.13 -13.43
C ASP A 70 -22.12 -5.42 -12.12
N GLU A 71 -23.32 -5.72 -11.58
CA GLU A 71 -23.84 -5.11 -10.35
C GLU A 71 -22.86 -5.24 -9.17
N ASP A 72 -22.21 -6.39 -9.04
CA ASP A 72 -21.19 -6.65 -8.02
C ASP A 72 -19.95 -5.73 -8.15
N ILE A 73 -19.56 -5.40 -9.38
CA ILE A 73 -18.42 -4.51 -9.67
C ILE A 73 -18.79 -3.06 -9.36
N ALA A 74 -20.01 -2.66 -9.71
CA ALA A 74 -20.53 -1.33 -9.42
C ALA A 74 -20.63 -1.08 -7.91
N GLU A 75 -21.12 -2.07 -7.14
CA GLU A 75 -21.18 -1.98 -5.66
C GLU A 75 -19.78 -1.88 -5.05
N GLN A 76 -18.84 -2.70 -5.51
CA GLN A 76 -17.46 -2.64 -5.04
C GLN A 76 -16.79 -1.30 -5.35
N LEU A 77 -17.04 -0.73 -6.54
CA LEU A 77 -16.53 0.57 -6.93
C LEU A 77 -17.11 1.69 -6.05
N GLN A 78 -18.43 1.64 -5.80
CA GLN A 78 -19.10 2.60 -4.93
C GLN A 78 -18.52 2.57 -3.51
N SER A 79 -18.31 1.38 -2.94
CA SER A 79 -17.70 1.22 -1.62
C SER A 79 -16.29 1.81 -1.55
N GLN A 80 -15.46 1.62 -2.59
CA GLN A 80 -14.14 2.23 -2.65
C GLN A 80 -14.19 3.76 -2.75
N MET A 81 -15.13 4.31 -3.52
CA MET A 81 -15.29 5.76 -3.64
C MET A 81 -15.75 6.40 -2.32
N GLU A 82 -16.66 5.75 -1.60
CA GLU A 82 -17.11 6.18 -0.27
C GLU A 82 -15.95 6.17 0.72
N GLN A 83 -15.15 5.10 0.74
CA GLN A 83 -13.96 5.01 1.58
C GLN A 83 -12.95 6.14 1.28
N ASP A 84 -12.67 6.41 0.00
CA ASP A 84 -11.77 7.50 -0.41
C ASP A 84 -12.31 8.87 0.03
N TYR A 85 -13.63 9.07 -0.05
CA TYR A 85 -14.27 10.29 0.43
C TYR A 85 -14.16 10.45 1.95
N ASP A 86 -14.39 9.37 2.70
CA ASP A 86 -14.31 9.37 4.16
C ASP A 86 -12.89 9.69 4.64
N ILE A 87 -11.88 9.11 3.98
CA ILE A 87 -10.47 9.45 4.25
C ILE A 87 -10.22 10.93 3.93
N GLY A 88 -10.64 11.39 2.76
CA GLY A 88 -10.43 12.78 2.32
C GLY A 88 -11.11 13.81 3.23
N SER A 89 -12.35 13.56 3.61
CA SER A 89 -13.13 14.42 4.53
C SER A 89 -12.55 14.39 5.94
N THR A 90 -12.11 13.22 6.43
CA THR A 90 -11.44 13.10 7.72
C THR A 90 -10.15 13.92 7.75
N ILE A 91 -9.31 13.82 6.71
CA ILE A 91 -8.09 14.62 6.62
C ILE A 91 -8.43 16.11 6.60
N ARG A 92 -9.41 16.52 5.78
CA ARG A 92 -9.82 17.93 5.61
C ARG A 92 -10.43 18.55 6.87
N ASP A 93 -11.36 17.84 7.50
CA ASP A 93 -12.25 18.40 8.51
C ASP A 93 -11.81 18.06 9.95
N LYS A 94 -11.10 16.93 10.13
CA LYS A 94 -10.64 16.47 11.46
C LYS A 94 -9.14 16.62 11.64
N ILE A 95 -8.33 16.10 10.72
CA ILE A 95 -6.86 16.03 10.90
C ILE A 95 -6.22 17.41 10.71
N ILE A 96 -6.45 18.09 9.58
CA ILE A 96 -5.80 19.38 9.28
C ILE A 96 -6.12 20.44 10.35
N PRO A 97 -7.38 20.65 10.78
CA PRO A 97 -7.70 21.69 11.77
C PRO A 97 -7.17 21.38 13.18
N HIS A 98 -7.01 20.10 13.52
CA HIS A 98 -6.65 19.64 14.86
C HIS A 98 -5.36 18.80 14.88
N ALA A 99 -4.44 19.05 13.96
CA ALA A 99 -3.26 18.20 13.74
C ALA A 99 -2.42 18.00 15.01
N VAL A 100 -2.29 19.04 15.84
CA VAL A 100 -1.59 18.95 17.13
C VAL A 100 -2.32 18.03 18.10
N SER A 101 -3.64 18.17 18.22
CA SER A 101 -4.45 17.33 19.10
C SER A 101 -4.41 15.86 18.68
N TRP A 102 -4.45 15.56 17.38
CA TRP A 102 -4.25 14.21 16.84
C TRP A 102 -2.84 13.68 17.09
N PHE A 103 -1.82 14.52 16.98
CA PHE A 103 -0.44 14.14 17.32
C PHE A 103 -0.25 13.86 18.81
N THR A 104 -0.89 14.64 19.69
CA THR A 104 -0.81 14.45 21.15
C THR A 104 -1.76 13.38 21.70
N GLY A 105 -2.68 12.87 20.88
CA GLY A 105 -3.73 11.92 21.31
C GLY A 105 -4.97 12.55 21.95
N GLU A 106 -4.96 13.85 22.25
CA GLU A 106 -6.11 14.57 22.86
C GLU A 106 -7.38 14.60 21.99
N ALA A 107 -7.25 14.41 20.68
CA ALA A 107 -8.39 14.35 19.75
C ALA A 107 -9.03 12.96 19.67
N VAL A 108 -8.37 11.92 20.20
CA VAL A 108 -8.89 10.55 20.19
C VAL A 108 -10.03 10.47 21.21
N GLN A 109 -11.22 10.03 20.78
CA GLN A 109 -12.30 9.78 21.74
C GLN A 109 -11.96 8.48 22.48
N GLU A 110 -12.24 8.45 23.79
CA GLU A 110 -11.88 7.33 24.67
C GLU A 110 -12.47 5.99 24.19
N ASP A 111 -13.58 6.02 23.44
CA ASP A 111 -14.22 4.85 22.82
C ASP A 111 -13.52 4.34 21.53
N ASP A 112 -12.61 5.11 20.91
CA ASP A 112 -11.92 4.74 19.65
C ASP A 112 -10.65 3.88 19.90
N PHE A 113 -10.21 3.70 21.15
CA PHE A 113 -8.97 2.97 21.52
C PHE A 113 -9.22 1.54 22.05
N GLU A 114 -10.44 1.21 22.45
CA GLU A 114 -10.76 -0.10 23.06
C GLU A 114 -10.64 -1.29 22.07
N ASP A 115 -10.52 -1.05 20.76
CA ASP A 115 -10.46 -2.08 19.71
C ASP A 115 -9.04 -2.42 19.24
N LEU A 116 -8.00 -1.72 19.71
CA LEU A 116 -6.61 -1.89 19.24
C LEU A 116 -5.68 -2.62 20.23
N GLU A 117 -6.14 -2.97 21.43
CA GLU A 117 -5.29 -3.54 22.49
C GLU A 117 -5.23 -5.10 22.53
N GLU A 118 -5.76 -5.85 21.55
CA GLU A 118 -5.86 -7.33 21.67
C GLU A 118 -4.95 -8.18 20.75
N ASP A 119 -4.00 -7.63 19.96
CA ASP A 119 -3.25 -8.46 18.97
C ASP A 119 -1.71 -8.27 18.91
N ASP A 120 -1.04 -7.89 20.02
CA ASP A 120 0.44 -7.76 20.01
C ASP A 120 1.15 -8.66 21.04
N GLU A 121 0.85 -9.97 21.00
CA GLU A 121 1.69 -11.02 21.61
C GLU A 121 2.26 -11.95 20.51
N ASP A 122 3.28 -11.49 19.77
CA ASP A 122 4.23 -12.41 19.11
C ASP A 122 5.66 -11.83 19.16
N GLU A 123 6.29 -12.03 20.32
CA GLU A 123 7.71 -11.80 20.57
C GLU A 123 8.53 -13.01 20.05
N ASP A 124 9.01 -12.94 18.81
CA ASP A 124 10.04 -13.86 18.31
C ASP A 124 11.27 -13.06 17.85
N GLY A 125 12.13 -12.76 18.83
CA GLY A 125 13.47 -12.25 18.60
C GLY A 125 14.50 -13.37 18.70
N GLU A 126 15.05 -13.81 17.56
CA GLU A 126 16.42 -14.35 17.50
C GLU A 126 17.09 -13.86 16.21
N ASP A 127 17.95 -12.86 16.39
CA ASP A 127 19.01 -12.46 15.49
C ASP A 127 20.31 -13.07 16.03
N ASP A 128 21.02 -13.84 15.21
CA ASP A 128 22.42 -14.14 15.48
C ASP A 128 23.20 -14.10 14.16
N GLU A 129 23.96 -13.02 14.04
CA GLU A 129 24.87 -12.67 12.96
C GLU A 129 26.12 -13.56 13.00
N GLU A 130 26.55 -14.12 11.88
CA GLU A 130 27.96 -14.52 11.71
C GLU A 130 28.49 -14.06 10.34
N GLU A 131 29.24 -12.94 10.37
CA GLU A 131 30.23 -12.57 9.36
C GLU A 131 31.54 -13.34 9.60
N GLU A 132 32.10 -13.98 8.56
CA GLU A 132 33.56 -14.16 8.48
C GLU A 132 34.05 -13.98 7.02
N GLU A 133 34.87 -12.95 6.82
CA GLU A 133 35.79 -12.80 5.69
C GLU A 133 37.10 -13.58 5.96
N GLU A 134 37.69 -14.21 4.94
CA GLU A 134 39.15 -14.40 4.86
C GLU A 134 39.58 -14.69 3.40
N GLU A 135 40.42 -13.81 2.84
CA GLU A 135 41.18 -14.00 1.60
C GLU A 135 42.48 -14.80 1.87
N GLY A 136 42.83 -15.81 1.03
CA GLY A 136 44.25 -16.17 0.90
C GLY A 136 44.69 -17.56 0.41
N ARG A 137 44.79 -17.71 -0.92
CA ARG A 137 45.95 -18.29 -1.67
C ARG A 137 46.12 -19.84 -1.89
N THR A 138 46.35 -20.11 -3.18
CA THR A 138 46.88 -21.32 -3.89
C THR A 138 45.83 -22.36 -4.30
N ARG A 139 45.68 -22.75 -5.58
CA ARG A 139 46.71 -23.15 -6.55
C ARG A 139 46.32 -22.87 -8.02
N LYS A 140 47.38 -22.62 -8.79
CA LYS A 140 47.49 -22.42 -10.24
C LYS A 140 46.67 -23.41 -11.08
N LYS A 141 45.99 -22.90 -12.11
CA LYS A 141 45.97 -23.47 -13.47
C LYS A 141 46.00 -22.33 -14.49
N VAL A 142 47.20 -22.11 -15.04
CA VAL A 142 47.39 -21.36 -16.30
C VAL A 142 46.98 -22.28 -17.44
N CYS A 143 46.22 -21.75 -18.40
CA CYS A 143 46.03 -22.36 -19.70
C CYS A 143 46.14 -21.25 -20.75
N VAL A 144 47.12 -21.44 -21.65
CA VAL A 144 47.60 -20.57 -22.76
C VAL A 144 48.47 -19.38 -22.33
#